data_AF-A0A2M9EE66-F1
#
_entry.id   AF-A0A2M9EE66-F1
#
_cell.length_a   1.000
_cell.length_b   1.000
_cell.length_c   1.000
_cell.angle_alpha   90.00
_cell.angle_beta   90.00
_cell.angle_gamma   90.00
#
_symmetry.space_group_name_H-M   'P 1'
#
loop_
_entity.id
_entity.type
_entity.pdbx_description
1 polymer ?
#
loop_
_entity_poly.entity_id
_entity_poly.type
_entity_poly.pdbx_seq_one_letter_code
_entity_poly.pdbx_strand_id
1 'polypeptide(L)'
;MPLPLPELGADFVEDRAVIFEEITGKRMDAVELGKVFNKIARVPMYLNQIVLHTMVSLTADPWEGFSLWQQALGDQGAYEQWVKLKPVDKVIVEHLASKQPISLFSAEFSAKVTKLLGEEKPYSPQRIQTAVNRMVKNMVLAPKGEAGEYEIEDRALEIYVAARIARLSEK
;
A
#
# COMPACT_ATOMS: atom_id res chain seq x y z
N MET A 1 11.39 -8.05 30.64
CA MET A 1 11.57 -6.74 29.98
C MET A 1 11.49 -6.98 28.47
N PRO A 2 10.60 -6.31 27.73
CA PRO A 2 10.62 -6.40 26.28
C PRO A 2 11.90 -5.72 25.78
N LEU A 3 12.68 -6.43 24.96
CA LEU A 3 13.83 -5.85 24.27
C LEU A 3 13.31 -4.81 23.27
N PRO A 4 13.86 -3.58 23.23
CA PRO A 4 13.51 -2.64 22.19
C PRO A 4 13.94 -3.24 20.85
N LEU A 5 12.98 -3.44 19.95
CA LEU A 5 13.29 -3.79 18.57
C LEU A 5 14.10 -2.63 17.98
N PRO A 6 15.25 -2.87 17.32
CA PRO A 6 16.02 -1.81 16.71
C PRO A 6 15.16 -1.08 15.67
N GLU A 7 15.28 0.24 15.59
CA GLU A 7 14.65 1.00 14.51
C GLU A 7 15.28 0.56 13.18
N LEU A 8 14.56 -0.27 12.42
CA LEU A 8 14.93 -0.64 11.06
C LEU A 8 14.83 0.61 10.18
N GLY A 9 15.95 1.32 10.06
CA GLY A 9 16.10 2.60 9.37
C GLY A 9 17.11 2.54 8.23
N ALA A 10 18.05 3.49 8.21
CA ALA A 10 19.07 3.62 7.16
C ALA A 10 20.02 2.41 7.09
N ASP A 11 20.49 1.93 8.24
CA ASP A 11 21.43 0.81 8.33
C ASP A 11 20.89 -0.45 7.65
N PHE A 12 19.58 -0.72 7.79
CA PHE A 12 18.95 -1.85 7.11
C PHE A 12 18.93 -1.70 5.58
N VAL A 13 18.68 -0.48 5.09
CA VAL A 13 18.68 -0.18 3.66
C VAL A 13 20.08 -0.31 3.09
N GLU A 14 21.09 0.22 3.79
CA GLU A 14 22.50 0.12 3.41
C GLU A 14 22.95 -1.34 3.36
N ASP A 15 22.66 -2.13 4.39
CA ASP A 15 22.95 -3.56 4.42
C ASP A 15 22.35 -4.30 3.21
N ARG A 16 21.15 -3.92 2.75
CA ARG A 16 20.51 -4.56 1.59
C ARG A 16 21.17 -4.15 0.27
N ALA A 17 21.61 -2.91 0.14
CA ALA A 17 22.39 -2.47 -1.02
C ALA A 17 23.76 -3.18 -1.08
N VAL A 18 24.42 -3.38 0.06
CA VAL A 18 25.70 -4.12 0.15
C VAL A 18 25.52 -5.58 -0.27
N ILE A 19 24.51 -6.29 0.28
CA ILE A 19 24.24 -7.69 -0.11
C ILE A 19 23.94 -7.80 -1.61
N PHE A 20 23.24 -6.82 -2.18
CA PHE A 20 23.01 -6.79 -3.63
C PHE A 20 24.32 -6.70 -4.43
N GLU A 21 25.26 -5.84 -4.02
CA GLU A 21 26.57 -5.72 -4.67
C GLU A 21 27.40 -6.99 -4.52
N GLU A 22 27.42 -7.61 -3.34
CA GLU A 22 28.14 -8.87 -3.10
C GLU A 22 27.65 -10.01 -4.00
N ILE A 23 26.34 -10.10 -4.25
CA ILE A 23 25.73 -11.18 -5.03
C ILE A 23 25.82 -10.91 -6.54
N THR A 24 25.58 -9.67 -6.97
CA THR A 24 25.42 -9.34 -8.41
C THR A 24 26.63 -8.67 -9.03
N GLY A 25 27.57 -8.17 -8.22
CA GLY A 25 28.68 -7.33 -8.64
C GLY A 25 28.28 -5.91 -9.08
N LYS A 26 27.01 -5.52 -8.94
CA LYS A 26 26.48 -4.20 -9.32
C LYS A 26 26.16 -3.36 -8.09
N ARG A 27 26.29 -2.04 -8.21
CA ARG A 27 25.94 -1.10 -7.14
C ARG A 27 24.52 -0.63 -7.25
N MET A 28 23.77 -0.77 -6.16
CA MET A 28 22.45 -0.19 -5.98
C MET A 28 22.56 1.10 -5.17
N ASP A 29 21.81 2.13 -5.55
CA ASP A 29 21.75 3.38 -4.79
C ASP A 29 20.93 3.19 -3.50
N ALA A 30 21.61 3.23 -2.34
CA ALA A 30 20.98 3.06 -1.03
C ALA A 30 20.02 4.22 -0.67
N VAL A 31 20.26 5.44 -1.19
CA VAL A 31 19.38 6.59 -0.97
C VAL A 31 18.05 6.37 -1.70
N GLU A 32 18.12 5.93 -2.96
CA GLU A 32 16.91 5.58 -3.73
C GLU A 32 16.20 4.37 -3.14
N LEU A 33 16.93 3.34 -2.70
CA LEU A 33 16.35 2.19 -2.00
C LEU A 33 15.64 2.61 -0.70
N GLY A 34 16.17 3.60 0.01
CA GLY A 34 15.55 4.18 1.20
C GLY A 34 14.23 4.89 0.90
N LYS A 35 14.12 5.56 -0.26
CA LYS A 35 12.85 6.15 -0.72
C LYS A 35 11.81 5.06 -1.01
N VAL A 36 12.23 3.99 -1.68
CA VAL A 36 11.38 2.81 -1.90
C VAL A 36 10.93 2.21 -0.56
N PHE A 37 11.83 2.07 0.41
CA PHE A 37 11.51 1.53 1.72
C PHE A 37 10.48 2.38 2.49
N ASN A 38 10.59 3.71 2.42
CA ASN A 38 9.56 4.60 2.95
C ASN A 38 8.21 4.41 2.26
N LYS A 39 8.21 4.15 0.95
CA LYS A 39 6.98 3.96 0.15
C LYS A 39 6.19 2.71 0.56
N ILE A 40 6.88 1.65 0.96
CA ILE A 40 6.28 0.40 1.48
C ILE A 40 6.08 0.43 3.00
N ALA A 41 5.99 1.63 3.58
CA ALA A 41 5.79 1.86 5.01
C ALA A 41 6.84 1.16 5.90
N ARG A 42 8.08 1.09 5.42
CA ARG A 42 9.25 0.53 6.13
C ARG A 42 9.07 -0.92 6.60
N VAL A 43 8.36 -1.74 5.83
CA VAL A 43 8.19 -3.16 6.16
C VAL A 43 9.39 -3.96 5.60
N PRO A 44 10.28 -4.53 6.45
CA PRO A 44 11.54 -5.13 6.01
C PRO A 44 11.37 -6.29 5.03
N MET A 45 10.33 -7.09 5.24
CA MET A 45 9.99 -8.23 4.38
C MET A 45 9.79 -7.80 2.92
N TYR A 46 9.13 -6.66 2.68
CA TYR A 46 8.88 -6.16 1.32
C TYR A 46 10.14 -5.59 0.69
N LEU A 47 10.99 -4.91 1.47
CA LEU A 47 12.26 -4.45 0.93
C LEU A 47 13.12 -5.63 0.47
N ASN A 48 13.16 -6.71 1.25
CA ASN A 48 13.85 -7.93 0.86
C ASN A 48 13.29 -8.51 -0.44
N GLN A 49 11.96 -8.58 -0.60
CA GLN A 49 11.33 -9.05 -1.83
C GLN A 49 11.67 -8.16 -3.03
N ILE A 50 11.62 -6.84 -2.85
CA ILE A 50 11.99 -5.86 -3.89
C ILE A 50 13.44 -6.05 -4.32
N VAL A 51 14.37 -6.17 -3.36
CA VAL A 51 15.79 -6.42 -3.63
C VAL A 51 15.97 -7.75 -4.37
N LEU A 52 15.24 -8.80 -4.01
CA LEU A 52 15.25 -10.08 -4.75
C LEU A 52 14.76 -9.91 -6.20
N HIS A 53 13.66 -9.18 -6.44
CA HIS A 53 13.22 -8.89 -7.80
C HIS A 53 14.25 -8.09 -8.59
N THR A 54 14.97 -7.19 -7.92
CA THR A 54 16.07 -6.40 -8.49
C THR A 54 17.25 -7.30 -8.86
N MET A 55 17.62 -8.25 -7.98
CA MET A 55 18.67 -9.24 -8.25
C MET A 55 18.33 -10.15 -9.44
N VAL A 56 17.10 -10.67 -9.49
CA VAL A 56 16.67 -11.60 -10.55
C VAL A 56 16.62 -10.92 -11.92
N SER A 57 16.18 -9.66 -11.97
CA SER A 57 16.17 -8.86 -13.20
C SER A 57 17.54 -8.27 -13.56
N LEU A 58 18.53 -8.39 -12.66
CA LEU A 58 19.86 -7.81 -12.77
C LEU A 58 19.85 -6.30 -13.02
N THR A 59 18.77 -5.60 -12.66
CA THR A 59 18.74 -4.15 -12.62
C THR A 59 19.42 -3.65 -11.36
N ALA A 60 20.06 -2.48 -11.44
CA ALA A 60 20.62 -1.80 -10.28
C ALA A 60 19.69 -0.71 -9.74
N ASP A 61 18.54 -0.48 -10.39
CA ASP A 61 17.56 0.53 -10.03
C ASP A 61 16.53 -0.04 -9.02
N PRO A 62 16.50 0.48 -7.77
CA PRO A 62 15.50 0.09 -6.76
C PRO A 62 14.04 0.27 -7.23
N TRP A 63 13.76 1.27 -8.06
CA TRP A 63 12.41 1.58 -8.52
C TRP A 63 11.91 0.59 -9.57
N GLU A 64 12.81 0.06 -10.38
CA GLU A 64 12.49 -1.03 -11.30
C GLU A 64 12.15 -2.30 -10.52
N GLY A 65 12.97 -2.66 -9.53
CA GLY A 65 12.69 -3.77 -8.61
C GLY A 65 11.35 -3.63 -7.89
N PHE A 66 11.04 -2.41 -7.43
CA PHE A 66 9.75 -2.09 -6.81
C PHE A 66 8.59 -2.29 -7.78
N SER A 67 8.74 -1.84 -9.02
CA SER A 67 7.73 -2.00 -10.07
C SER A 67 7.49 -3.48 -10.41
N LEU A 68 8.56 -4.28 -10.49
CA LEU A 68 8.47 -5.74 -10.72
C LEU A 68 7.80 -6.47 -9.56
N TRP A 69 8.15 -6.11 -8.33
CA TRP A 69 7.51 -6.66 -7.14
C TRP A 69 6.01 -6.32 -7.07
N GLN A 70 5.63 -5.09 -7.44
CA GLN A 70 4.21 -4.71 -7.53
C GLN A 70 3.44 -5.50 -8.57
N GLN A 71 4.06 -5.76 -9.74
CA GLN A 71 3.45 -6.61 -10.76
C GLN A 71 3.23 -8.02 -10.22
N ALA A 72 4.24 -8.59 -9.55
CA ALA A 72 4.14 -9.91 -8.92
C ALA A 72 3.07 -9.96 -7.81
N LEU A 73 2.90 -8.90 -7.02
CA LEU A 73 1.79 -8.80 -6.05
C LEU A 73 0.42 -8.79 -6.74
N GLY A 74 0.32 -8.09 -7.87
CA GLY A 74 -0.87 -8.11 -8.72
C GLY A 74 -1.22 -9.53 -9.15
N ASP A 75 -0.23 -10.28 -9.65
CA ASP A 75 -0.38 -11.66 -10.11
C ASP A 75 -0.67 -12.66 -8.98
N GLN A 76 -0.43 -12.29 -7.72
CA GLN A 76 -0.66 -13.12 -6.53
C GLN A 76 -2.07 -13.01 -5.92
N GLY A 77 -3.02 -12.34 -6.58
CA GLY A 77 -4.41 -12.26 -6.09
C GLY A 77 -4.87 -10.86 -5.70
N ALA A 78 -3.94 -9.92 -5.46
CA ALA A 78 -4.29 -8.56 -5.04
C ALA A 78 -5.04 -7.81 -6.15
N TYR A 79 -4.67 -8.06 -7.42
CA TYR A 79 -5.39 -7.52 -8.56
C TYR A 79 -6.82 -8.10 -8.65
N GLU A 80 -6.98 -9.40 -8.51
CA GLU A 80 -8.28 -10.06 -8.53
C GLU A 80 -9.19 -9.55 -7.41
N GLN A 81 -8.63 -9.36 -6.21
CA GLN A 81 -9.36 -8.80 -5.08
C GLN A 81 -9.77 -7.36 -5.37
N TRP A 82 -8.85 -6.52 -5.87
CA TRP A 82 -9.12 -5.14 -6.27
C TRP A 82 -10.22 -5.03 -7.33
N VAL A 83 -10.17 -5.82 -8.40
CA VAL A 83 -11.15 -5.76 -9.49
C VAL A 83 -12.56 -6.12 -9.02
N LYS A 84 -12.68 -7.06 -8.07
CA LYS A 84 -13.94 -7.49 -7.47
C LYS A 84 -14.57 -6.45 -6.53
N LEU A 85 -13.82 -5.45 -6.06
CA LEU A 85 -14.36 -4.38 -5.23
C LEU A 85 -15.35 -3.52 -6.02
N LYS A 86 -16.46 -3.15 -5.36
CA LYS A 86 -17.42 -2.20 -5.92
C LYS A 86 -16.79 -0.81 -6.03
N PRO A 87 -17.33 0.09 -6.88
CA PRO A 87 -16.76 1.43 -7.05
C PRO A 87 -16.55 2.20 -5.74
N VAL A 88 -17.54 2.20 -4.84
CA VAL A 88 -17.40 2.84 -3.51
C VAL A 88 -16.36 2.15 -2.62
N ASP A 89 -16.23 0.82 -2.71
CA ASP A 89 -15.27 0.04 -1.92
C ASP A 89 -13.84 0.40 -2.35
N LYS A 90 -13.61 0.56 -3.67
CA LYS A 90 -12.34 1.03 -4.23
C LYS A 90 -11.94 2.39 -3.69
N VAL A 91 -12.87 3.35 -3.65
CA VAL A 91 -12.60 4.70 -3.12
C VAL A 91 -12.26 4.65 -1.62
N ILE A 92 -12.92 3.79 -0.83
CA ILE A 92 -12.61 3.63 0.59
C ILE A 92 -11.22 3.01 0.78
N VAL A 93 -10.90 1.94 0.05
CA VAL A 93 -9.59 1.29 0.14
C VAL A 93 -8.48 2.24 -0.32
N GLU A 94 -8.67 2.99 -1.41
CA GLU A 94 -7.71 4.02 -1.84
C GLU A 94 -7.51 5.10 -0.79
N HIS A 95 -8.58 5.55 -0.16
CA HIS A 95 -8.53 6.54 0.90
C HIS A 95 -7.70 6.06 2.09
N LEU A 96 -7.95 4.83 2.56
CA LEU A 96 -7.22 4.22 3.67
C LEU A 96 -5.74 3.97 3.31
N ALA A 97 -5.47 3.42 2.12
CA ALA A 97 -4.11 3.17 1.64
C ALA A 97 -3.29 4.46 1.47
N SER A 98 -3.95 5.58 1.15
CA SER A 98 -3.31 6.90 1.06
C SER A 98 -2.99 7.54 2.42
N LYS A 99 -3.45 6.94 3.54
CA LYS A 99 -3.29 7.44 4.91
C LYS A 99 -3.71 8.90 5.09
N GLN A 100 -4.73 9.33 4.36
CA GLN A 100 -5.30 10.67 4.49
C GLN A 100 -6.01 10.82 5.85
N PRO A 101 -5.92 11.98 6.52
CA PRO A 101 -6.46 12.18 7.86
C PRO A 101 -7.99 12.33 7.90
N ILE A 102 -8.65 12.42 6.74
CA ILE A 102 -10.10 12.63 6.64
C ILE A 102 -10.82 11.35 7.11
N SER A 103 -11.75 11.48 8.05
CA SER A 103 -12.58 10.36 8.53
C SER A 103 -13.52 9.85 7.44
N LEU A 104 -13.69 8.52 7.35
CA LEU A 104 -14.63 7.85 6.43
C LEU A 104 -16.08 8.28 6.62
N PHE A 105 -16.46 8.79 7.80
CA PHE A 105 -17.85 9.17 8.09
C PHE A 105 -18.07 10.68 8.09
N SER A 106 -17.07 11.46 7.65
CA SER A 106 -17.18 12.90 7.51
C SER A 106 -18.02 13.30 6.28
N ALA A 107 -18.64 14.48 6.36
CA ALA A 107 -19.31 15.08 5.21
C ALA A 107 -18.34 15.35 4.04
N GLU A 108 -17.08 15.64 4.36
CA GLU A 108 -16.00 15.84 3.39
C GLU A 108 -15.74 14.57 2.57
N PHE A 109 -15.59 13.42 3.25
CA PHE A 109 -15.39 12.14 2.55
C PHE A 109 -16.63 11.74 1.73
N SER A 110 -17.83 11.96 2.27
CA SER A 110 -19.09 11.78 1.52
C SER A 110 -19.15 12.59 0.23
N ALA A 111 -18.74 13.87 0.27
CA ALA A 111 -18.67 14.72 -0.91
C ALA A 111 -17.61 14.24 -1.90
N LYS A 112 -16.43 13.83 -1.41
CA LYS A 112 -15.35 13.24 -2.23
C LYS A 112 -15.83 12.00 -2.98
N VAL A 113 -16.46 11.04 -2.29
CA VAL A 113 -17.00 9.81 -2.89
C VAL A 113 -18.06 10.14 -3.94
N THR A 114 -19.01 11.03 -3.63
CA THR A 114 -20.06 11.44 -4.57
C THR A 114 -19.48 12.04 -5.85
N LYS A 115 -18.50 12.95 -5.71
CA LYS A 115 -17.82 13.59 -6.84
C LYS A 115 -17.06 12.58 -7.70
N LEU A 116 -16.32 11.65 -7.07
CA LEU A 116 -15.51 10.65 -7.79
C LEU A 116 -16.36 9.65 -8.56
N LEU A 117 -17.51 9.25 -8.00
CA LEU A 117 -18.38 8.25 -8.62
C LEU A 117 -19.38 8.86 -9.60
N GLY A 118 -19.60 10.17 -9.57
CA GLY A 118 -20.50 10.86 -10.50
C GLY A 118 -21.96 10.39 -10.40
N GLU A 119 -22.38 9.83 -9.26
CA GLU A 119 -23.73 9.32 -9.08
C GLU A 119 -24.74 10.46 -8.85
N GLU A 120 -25.94 10.33 -9.43
CA GLU A 120 -27.05 11.28 -9.24
C GLU A 120 -27.48 11.42 -7.77
N LYS A 121 -27.33 10.34 -6.98
CA LYS A 121 -27.67 10.34 -5.56
C LYS A 121 -26.41 10.47 -4.71
N PRO A 122 -26.31 11.52 -3.87
CA PRO A 122 -25.17 11.69 -2.98
C PRO A 122 -24.94 10.48 -2.06
N TYR A 123 -23.68 10.20 -1.76
CA TYR A 123 -23.29 9.23 -0.75
C TYR A 123 -23.43 9.84 0.64
N SER A 124 -24.45 9.44 1.38
CA SER A 124 -24.58 9.78 2.80
C SER A 124 -23.61 8.97 3.67
N PRO A 125 -23.25 9.43 4.88
CA PRO A 125 -22.45 8.65 5.82
C PRO A 125 -23.03 7.25 6.10
N GLN A 126 -24.36 7.10 6.08
CA GLN A 126 -25.03 5.80 6.25
C GLN A 126 -24.78 4.84 5.08
N ARG A 127 -24.73 5.35 3.83
CA ARG A 127 -24.36 4.53 2.65
C ARG A 127 -22.91 4.07 2.73
N ILE A 128 -22.03 4.94 3.22
CA ILE A 128 -20.62 4.62 3.45
C ILE A 128 -20.48 3.59 4.56
N GLN A 129 -21.17 3.74 5.69
CA GLN A 129 -21.21 2.73 6.75
C GLN A 129 -21.70 1.38 6.25
N THR A 130 -22.71 1.35 5.38
CA THR A 130 -23.20 0.11 4.77
C THR A 130 -22.13 -0.55 3.90
N ALA A 131 -21.34 0.24 3.16
CA ALA A 131 -20.20 -0.27 2.40
C ALA A 131 -19.10 -0.81 3.32
N VAL A 132 -18.71 -0.05 4.35
CA VAL A 132 -17.72 -0.47 5.35
C VAL A 132 -18.14 -1.78 6.04
N ASN A 133 -19.39 -1.88 6.52
CA ASN A 133 -19.90 -3.09 7.16
C ASN A 133 -19.83 -4.32 6.23
N ARG A 134 -20.14 -4.13 4.94
CA ARG A 134 -19.99 -5.19 3.93
C ARG A 134 -18.52 -5.59 3.77
N MET A 135 -17.61 -4.64 3.69
CA MET A 135 -16.18 -4.91 3.53
C MET A 135 -15.58 -5.62 4.74
N VAL A 136 -15.99 -5.23 5.97
CA VAL A 136 -15.60 -5.95 7.19
C VAL A 136 -16.12 -7.38 7.18
N LYS A 137 -17.40 -7.59 6.82
CA LYS A 137 -17.98 -8.93 6.70
C LYS A 137 -17.24 -9.82 5.69
N ASN A 138 -16.70 -9.21 4.64
CA ASN A 138 -15.96 -9.89 3.59
C ASN A 138 -14.44 -9.96 3.87
N MET A 139 -13.98 -9.60 5.07
CA MET A 139 -12.57 -9.60 5.48
C MET A 139 -11.67 -8.74 4.57
N VAL A 140 -12.22 -7.64 4.04
CA VAL A 140 -11.45 -6.64 3.29
C VAL A 140 -10.93 -5.56 4.24
N LEU A 141 -11.69 -5.23 5.28
CA LEU A 141 -11.30 -4.26 6.32
C LEU A 141 -11.39 -4.89 7.72
N ALA A 142 -10.53 -4.42 8.62
CA ALA A 142 -10.58 -4.68 10.05
C ALA A 142 -10.87 -3.38 10.84
N PRO A 143 -11.56 -3.46 11.98
CA PRO A 143 -11.62 -2.34 12.93
C PRO A 143 -10.28 -2.19 13.66
N LYS A 144 -9.79 -0.96 13.78
CA LYS A 144 -8.48 -0.65 14.39
C LYS A 144 -8.51 -0.52 15.93
N GLY A 145 -9.67 -0.76 16.54
CA GLY A 145 -9.91 -0.65 17.99
C GLY A 145 -10.51 0.67 18.44
N GLU A 146 -10.36 1.76 17.67
CA GLU A 146 -11.08 3.02 17.89
C GLU A 146 -12.40 3.06 17.11
N ALA A 147 -13.43 3.65 17.71
CA ALA A 147 -14.76 3.70 17.11
C ALA A 147 -14.75 4.52 15.82
N GLY A 148 -14.98 3.85 14.69
CA GLY A 148 -15.00 4.47 13.37
C GLY A 148 -13.65 4.48 12.64
N GLU A 149 -12.59 3.91 13.24
CA GLU A 149 -11.32 3.67 12.56
C GLU A 149 -11.24 2.26 11.98
N TYR A 150 -10.82 2.16 10.73
CA TYR A 150 -10.68 0.91 9.99
C TYR A 150 -9.34 0.87 9.27
N GLU A 151 -8.81 -0.33 9.11
CA GLU A 151 -7.62 -0.62 8.33
C GLU A 151 -7.91 -1.71 7.29
N ILE A 152 -7.07 -1.80 6.27
CA ILE A 152 -7.19 -2.83 5.24
C ILE A 152 -6.64 -4.13 5.82
N GLU A 153 -7.46 -5.20 5.82
CA GLU A 153 -7.10 -6.49 6.40
C GLU A 153 -5.94 -7.14 5.63
N ASP A 154 -6.04 -7.14 4.30
CA ASP A 154 -5.03 -7.72 3.43
C ASP A 154 -3.93 -6.70 3.12
N ARG A 155 -2.76 -6.93 3.70
CA ARG A 155 -1.59 -6.08 3.52
C ARG A 155 -1.09 -6.04 2.08
N ALA A 156 -1.23 -7.13 1.31
CA ALA A 156 -0.87 -7.14 -0.11
C ALA A 156 -1.80 -6.23 -0.92
N LEU A 157 -3.10 -6.21 -0.61
CA LEU A 157 -4.06 -5.28 -1.20
C LEU A 157 -3.73 -3.83 -0.84
N GLU A 158 -3.46 -3.53 0.42
CA GLU A 158 -3.10 -2.17 0.87
C GLU A 158 -1.91 -1.62 0.08
N ILE A 159 -0.85 -2.41 -0.04
CA ILE A 159 0.35 -2.06 -0.80
C ILE A 159 0.03 -1.87 -2.27
N TYR A 160 -0.66 -2.84 -2.88
CA TYR A 160 -1.02 -2.78 -4.29
C TYR A 160 -1.77 -1.48 -4.62
N VAL A 161 -2.70 -1.09 -3.74
CA VAL A 161 -3.46 0.15 -3.91
C VAL A 161 -2.60 1.40 -3.64
N ALA A 162 -1.80 1.42 -2.58
CA ALA A 162 -0.89 2.55 -2.29
C ALA A 162 0.12 2.81 -3.42
N ALA A 163 0.69 1.72 -3.94
CA ALA A 163 1.53 1.68 -5.14
C ALA A 163 0.84 2.29 -6.35
N ARG A 164 -0.40 1.85 -6.60
CA ARG A 164 -1.20 2.31 -7.73
C ARG A 164 -1.52 3.80 -7.66
N ILE A 165 -1.85 4.32 -6.46
CA ILE A 165 -2.12 5.75 -6.23
C ILE A 165 -0.87 6.59 -6.52
N ALA A 166 0.31 6.12 -6.09
CA ALA A 166 1.57 6.81 -6.31
C ALA A 166 1.83 7.05 -7.80
N ARG A 167 1.65 6.02 -8.63
CA ARG A 167 1.85 6.09 -10.08
C ARG A 167 0.90 7.07 -10.77
N LEU A 168 -0.33 7.23 -10.26
CA LEU A 168 -1.29 8.19 -10.79
C LEU A 168 -0.97 9.64 -10.41
N SER A 169 -0.15 9.85 -9.38
CA SER A 169 0.25 11.19 -8.93
C SER A 169 1.47 11.73 -9.69
N GLU A 170 2.14 10.90 -10.49
CA GLU A 170 3.33 11.22 -11.29
C GLU A 170 3.00 11.52 -12.78
N LYS A 171 1.71 11.52 -13.14
CA LYS A 171 1.20 11.88 -14.48
C LYS A 171 0.41 13.17 -14.42
#